data_AF-A0A6N7QVK8-F1
#
_entry.id   AF-A0A6N7QVK8-F1
#
_cell.length_a   1.000
_cell.length_b   1.000
_cell.length_c   1.000
_cell.angle_alpha   90.00
_cell.angle_beta   90.00
_cell.angle_gamma   90.00
#
_symmetry.space_group_name_H-M   'P 1'
#
loop_
_entity.id
_entity.type
_entity.pdbx_description
1 polymer ?
#
loop_
_entity_poly.entity_id
_entity_poly.type
_entity_poly.pdbx_seq_one_letter_code
_entity_poly.pdbx_strand_id
1 'polypeptide(L)'
;MREKSLKIQKWLIIILTVLAAVLLITTWQGWFLVSPLIHFNLALLSLGLYGIHMYQKEGNKNKEVYLLSITAIYINLAISTFIHNIWSTEKIFTQQGITKLSIFVFLAMSVYLAIAYIRARITYKQVKGNQRHNETWHVTKKEIEEMEKSPDIYINLGKYHETTND
;
A
#
# COMPACT_ATOMS: atom_id res chain seq x y z
N MET A 1 6.39 -10.85 -25.53
CA MET A 1 6.18 -9.44 -25.08
C MET A 1 6.24 -9.26 -23.56
N ARG A 2 5.55 -10.09 -22.76
CA ARG A 2 5.52 -9.99 -21.29
C ARG A 2 6.91 -9.97 -20.62
N GLU A 3 7.83 -10.85 -21.05
CA GLU A 3 9.16 -10.94 -20.44
C GLU A 3 10.01 -9.66 -20.61
N LYS A 4 9.97 -9.02 -21.79
CA LYS A 4 10.65 -7.74 -22.05
C LYS A 4 10.10 -6.63 -21.14
N SER A 5 8.78 -6.57 -20.97
CA SER A 5 8.14 -5.59 -20.09
C SER A 5 8.55 -5.74 -18.62
N LEU A 6 8.72 -6.98 -18.15
CA LEU A 6 9.15 -7.27 -16.78
C LEU A 6 10.62 -6.88 -16.54
N LYS A 7 11.50 -7.09 -17.53
CA LYS A 7 12.90 -6.65 -17.46
C LYS A 7 12.98 -5.12 -17.36
N ILE A 8 12.22 -4.40 -18.17
CA ILE A 8 12.15 -2.93 -18.13
C ILE A 8 11.64 -2.45 -16.77
N GLN A 9 10.57 -3.05 -16.25
CA GLN A 9 10.04 -2.69 -14.93
C GLN A 9 11.07 -2.87 -13.82
N LYS A 10 11.83 -3.98 -13.82
CA LYS A 10 12.90 -4.23 -12.84
C LYS A 10 13.98 -3.15 -12.89
N TRP A 11 14.44 -2.80 -14.09
CA TRP A 11 15.44 -1.73 -14.26
C TRP A 11 14.93 -0.38 -13.75
N LEU A 12 13.68 -0.02 -14.09
CA LEU A 12 13.06 1.22 -13.59
C LEU A 12 12.97 1.24 -12.07
N ILE A 13 12.59 0.12 -11.44
CA ILE A 13 12.55 0.01 -9.98
C ILE A 13 13.95 0.24 -9.39
N ILE A 14 14.98 -0.42 -9.91
CA ILE A 14 16.36 -0.27 -9.42
C ILE A 14 16.81 1.19 -9.52
N ILE A 15 16.59 1.82 -10.68
CA ILE A 15 16.95 3.23 -10.92
C ILE A 15 16.23 4.13 -9.91
N LEU A 16 14.92 3.95 -9.74
CA LEU A 16 14.13 4.74 -8.80
C LEU A 16 14.56 4.51 -7.34
N THR A 17 14.97 3.31 -6.97
CA THR A 17 15.48 3.05 -5.61
C THR A 17 16.80 3.77 -5.37
N VAL A 18 17.75 3.64 -6.30
CA VAL A 18 19.06 4.30 -6.17
C VAL A 18 18.87 5.82 -6.11
N LEU A 19 18.01 6.36 -6.97
CA LEU A 19 17.69 7.78 -6.97
C LEU A 19 17.03 8.23 -5.65
N ALA A 20 16.09 7.45 -5.10
CA ALA A 20 15.46 7.76 -3.82
C ALA A 20 16.49 7.81 -2.68
N ALA A 21 17.42 6.85 -2.63
CA ALA A 21 18.47 6.81 -1.62
C ALA A 21 19.43 8.01 -1.74
N VAL A 22 19.90 8.31 -2.96
CA VAL A 22 20.77 9.46 -3.22
C VAL A 22 20.09 10.76 -2.81
N LEU A 23 18.86 11.00 -3.28
CA LEU A 23 18.12 12.22 -2.97
C LEU A 23 17.83 12.36 -1.47
N LEU A 24 17.52 11.26 -0.77
CA LEU A 24 17.31 11.28 0.66
C LEU A 24 18.59 11.70 1.40
N ILE A 25 19.73 11.12 1.04
CA ILE A 25 21.03 11.45 1.65
C ILE A 25 21.42 12.91 1.33
N THR A 26 21.32 13.34 0.08
CA THR A 26 21.71 14.71 -0.30
C THR A 26 20.81 15.76 0.35
N THR A 27 19.52 15.49 0.46
CA THR A 27 18.56 16.39 1.14
C THR A 27 18.82 16.41 2.64
N TRP A 28 19.10 15.27 3.26
CA TRP A 28 19.45 15.18 4.68
C TRP A 28 20.73 15.95 5.02
N GLN A 29 21.76 15.84 4.18
CA GLN A 29 23.01 16.59 4.35
C GLN A 29 22.87 18.08 3.98
N GLY A 30 21.80 18.46 3.29
CA GLY A 30 21.59 19.82 2.79
C GLY A 30 22.49 20.20 1.61
N TRP A 31 23.11 19.23 0.94
CA TRP A 31 24.00 19.47 -0.20
C TRP A 31 23.24 19.83 -1.47
N PHE A 32 22.11 19.17 -1.68
CA PHE A 32 21.32 19.36 -2.88
C PHE A 32 19.84 19.19 -2.55
N LEU A 33 19.09 20.25 -2.80
CA LEU A 33 17.64 20.31 -2.56
C LEU A 33 16.96 20.38 -3.92
N VAL A 34 16.33 19.27 -4.32
CA VAL A 34 15.63 19.19 -5.59
C VAL A 34 14.24 19.78 -5.46
N SER A 35 13.75 20.45 -6.51
CA SER A 35 12.39 21.02 -6.53
C SER A 35 11.32 20.01 -6.07
N PRO A 36 10.35 20.41 -5.22
CA PRO A 36 9.26 19.54 -4.77
C PRO A 36 8.50 18.87 -5.92
N LEU A 37 8.37 19.57 -7.05
CA LEU A 37 7.68 19.06 -8.24
C LEU A 37 8.40 17.84 -8.85
N ILE A 38 9.73 17.81 -8.82
CA ILE A 38 10.49 16.66 -9.34
C ILE A 38 10.27 15.45 -8.45
N HIS A 39 10.32 15.61 -7.12
CA HIS A 39 10.00 14.53 -6.18
C HIS A 39 8.56 14.03 -6.38
N PHE A 40 7.60 14.92 -6.60
CA PHE A 40 6.22 14.55 -6.89
C PHE A 40 6.09 13.75 -8.19
N ASN A 41 6.76 14.15 -9.26
CA ASN A 41 6.78 13.39 -10.51
C ASN A 41 7.40 11.99 -10.34
N LEU A 42 8.48 11.86 -9.55
CA LEU A 42 9.07 10.57 -9.22
C LEU A 42 8.14 9.70 -8.37
N ALA A 43 7.38 10.31 -7.44
CA ALA A 43 6.33 9.62 -6.70
C ALA A 43 5.26 9.07 -7.65
N LEU A 44 4.77 9.88 -8.60
CA LEU A 44 3.81 9.43 -9.61
C LEU A 44 4.34 8.29 -10.48
N LEU A 45 5.60 8.35 -10.90
CA LEU A 45 6.23 7.25 -11.66
C LEU A 45 6.29 5.96 -10.83
N SER A 46 6.71 6.04 -9.58
CA SER A 46 6.74 4.88 -8.68
C SER A 46 5.35 4.29 -8.42
N LEU A 47 4.33 5.16 -8.27
CA LEU A 47 2.94 4.76 -8.11
C LEU A 47 2.38 4.11 -9.39
N GLY A 48 2.78 4.60 -10.56
CA GLY A 48 2.47 3.97 -11.85
C GLY A 48 3.05 2.56 -11.94
N LEU A 49 4.28 2.34 -11.50
CA LEU A 49 4.89 1.00 -11.43
C LEU A 49 4.14 0.08 -10.45
N TYR A 50 3.67 0.62 -9.33
CA TYR A 50 2.78 -0.10 -8.40
C TYR A 50 1.46 -0.50 -9.08
N GLY A 51 0.81 0.42 -9.80
CA GLY A 51 -0.41 0.13 -10.57
C GLY A 51 -0.21 -0.97 -11.61
N ILE A 52 0.91 -0.94 -12.34
CA ILE A 52 1.28 -1.99 -13.30
C ILE A 52 1.47 -3.34 -12.60
N HIS A 53 2.16 -3.37 -11.46
CA HIS A 53 2.34 -4.60 -10.67
C HIS A 53 0.99 -5.20 -10.24
N MET A 54 0.06 -4.36 -9.78
CA MET A 54 -1.29 -4.77 -9.40
C MET A 54 -2.09 -5.31 -10.60
N TYR A 55 -2.02 -4.62 -11.75
CA TYR A 55 -2.70 -5.04 -12.98
C TYR A 55 -2.20 -6.41 -13.47
N GLN A 56 -0.89 -6.66 -13.36
CA GLN A 56 -0.28 -7.93 -13.77
C GLN A 56 -0.57 -9.11 -12.83
N LYS A 57 -1.22 -8.86 -11.68
CA LYS A 57 -1.59 -9.87 -10.67
C LYS A 57 -0.41 -10.77 -10.25
N GLU A 58 0.80 -10.20 -10.17
CA GLU A 58 2.03 -10.97 -9.87
C GLU A 58 2.03 -11.59 -8.45
N GLY A 59 1.13 -11.18 -7.56
CA GLY A 59 0.93 -11.79 -6.24
C GLY A 59 2.09 -11.61 -5.24
N ASN A 60 3.20 -10.98 -5.66
CA ASN A 60 4.39 -10.79 -4.84
C ASN A 60 4.20 -9.65 -3.84
N LYS A 61 3.82 -10.02 -2.61
CA LYS A 61 3.56 -9.08 -1.51
C LYS A 61 4.76 -8.19 -1.18
N ASN A 62 5.97 -8.73 -1.25
CA ASN A 62 7.19 -8.00 -0.89
C ASN A 62 7.47 -6.89 -1.89
N LYS A 63 7.30 -7.18 -3.20
CA LYS A 63 7.45 -6.18 -4.27
C LYS A 63 6.42 -5.06 -4.14
N GLU A 64 5.19 -5.39 -3.77
CA GLU A 64 4.14 -4.40 -3.53
C GLU A 64 4.47 -3.47 -2.36
N VAL A 65 4.80 -4.01 -1.19
CA VAL A 65 5.19 -3.20 -0.02
C VAL A 65 6.40 -2.34 -0.37
N TYR A 66 7.38 -2.90 -1.07
CA TYR A 66 8.57 -2.19 -1.51
C TYR A 66 8.26 -1.00 -2.43
N LEU A 67 7.39 -1.18 -3.43
CA LEU A 67 6.97 -0.10 -4.33
C LEU A 67 6.24 1.00 -3.58
N LEU A 68 5.34 0.65 -2.65
CA LEU A 68 4.66 1.61 -1.78
C LEU A 68 5.64 2.39 -0.91
N SER A 69 6.65 1.72 -0.34
CA SER A 69 7.70 2.37 0.45
C SER A 69 8.51 3.36 -0.38
N ILE A 70 8.87 3.02 -1.63
CA ILE A 70 9.57 3.95 -2.54
C ILE A 70 8.69 5.17 -2.83
N THR A 71 7.40 4.97 -3.13
CA THR A 71 6.46 6.07 -3.34
C THR A 71 6.37 6.98 -2.12
N ALA A 72 6.29 6.40 -0.92
CA ALA A 72 6.25 7.14 0.33
C ALA A 72 7.52 7.98 0.53
N ILE A 73 8.72 7.44 0.23
CA ILE A 73 9.98 8.20 0.30
C ILE A 73 9.93 9.44 -0.60
N TYR A 74 9.46 9.31 -1.85
CA TYR A 74 9.37 10.44 -2.75
C TYR A 74 8.35 11.49 -2.31
N ILE A 75 7.21 11.07 -1.75
CA ILE A 75 6.23 11.99 -1.15
C ILE A 75 6.85 12.72 0.05
N ASN A 76 7.57 12.01 0.92
CA ASN A 76 8.24 12.61 2.07
C ASN A 76 9.27 13.65 1.64
N LEU A 77 10.05 13.36 0.60
CA LEU A 77 10.99 14.31 0.02
C LEU A 77 10.28 15.52 -0.58
N ALA A 78 9.20 15.31 -1.34
CA ALA A 78 8.41 16.40 -1.90
C ALA A 78 7.88 17.35 -0.81
N ILE A 79 7.27 16.80 0.23
CA ILE A 79 6.72 17.59 1.35
C ILE A 79 7.85 18.27 2.13
N SER A 80 8.94 17.57 2.42
CA SER A 80 10.06 18.12 3.21
C SER A 80 10.74 19.27 2.48
N THR A 81 10.99 19.13 1.18
CA THR A 81 11.56 20.21 0.36
C THR A 81 10.55 21.37 0.20
N PHE A 82 9.25 21.08 0.12
CA PHE A 82 8.23 22.13 0.08
C PHE A 82 8.21 22.95 1.38
N ILE A 83 8.27 22.27 2.54
CA ILE A 83 8.39 22.92 3.85
C ILE A 83 9.65 23.77 3.90
N HIS A 84 10.80 23.25 3.47
CA HIS A 84 12.06 24.01 3.40
C HIS A 84 11.89 25.34 2.65
N ASN A 85 11.25 25.30 1.47
CA ASN A 85 11.11 26.46 0.60
C ASN A 85 10.16 27.53 1.17
N ILE A 86 9.16 27.13 1.94
CA ILE A 86 8.19 28.05 2.55
C ILE A 86 8.68 28.56 3.90
N TRP A 87 9.58 27.83 4.56
CA TRP A 87 10.01 28.15 5.92
C TRP A 87 10.89 29.40 5.94
N SER A 88 10.31 30.50 6.43
CA SER A 88 10.98 31.81 6.57
C SER A 88 11.37 32.14 8.02
N THR A 89 10.94 31.32 9.00
CA THR A 89 11.09 31.66 10.43
C THR A 89 12.33 31.00 11.04
N GLU A 90 13.44 31.73 11.11
CA GLU A 90 14.70 31.22 11.64
C GLU A 90 14.81 31.25 13.18
N LYS A 91 13.82 31.80 13.89
CA LYS A 91 13.91 32.01 15.35
C LYS A 91 13.95 30.72 16.18
N ILE A 92 13.37 29.62 15.69
CA ILE A 92 13.26 28.35 16.44
C ILE A 92 14.03 27.24 15.73
N PHE A 93 13.90 27.12 14.40
CA PHE A 93 14.60 26.15 13.59
C PHE A 93 15.20 26.82 12.36
N THR A 94 16.44 26.43 12.04
CA THR A 94 17.03 26.73 10.73
C THR A 94 16.27 25.99 9.64
N GLN A 95 16.30 26.48 8.40
CA GLN A 95 15.68 25.81 7.25
C GLN A 95 16.15 24.35 7.11
N GLN A 96 17.43 24.09 7.35
CA GLN A 96 17.95 22.73 7.35
C GLN A 96 17.44 21.90 8.55
N GLY A 97 17.30 22.52 9.73
CA GLY A 97 16.77 21.88 10.93
C GLY A 97 15.33 21.41 10.73
N ILE A 98 14.46 22.26 10.19
CA ILE A 98 13.06 21.91 9.95
C ILE A 98 12.93 20.82 8.88
N THR A 99 13.80 20.81 7.85
CA THR A 99 13.80 19.77 6.82
C THR A 99 14.22 18.41 7.36
N LYS A 100 15.26 18.36 8.21
CA LYS A 100 15.67 17.10 8.86
C LYS A 100 14.55 16.57 9.76
N LEU A 101 13.92 17.47 10.52
CA LEU A 101 12.78 17.12 11.36
C LEU A 101 11.60 16.59 10.53
N SER A 102 11.26 17.27 9.42
CA SER A 102 10.17 16.85 8.54
C SER A 102 10.47 15.48 7.93
N ILE A 103 11.68 15.28 7.37
CA ILE A 103 12.10 13.98 6.83
C ILE A 103 11.93 12.90 7.88
N PHE A 104 12.41 13.12 9.10
CA PHE A 104 12.31 12.15 10.20
C PHE A 104 10.85 11.81 10.54
N VAL A 105 10.00 12.82 10.75
CA VAL A 105 8.58 12.62 11.11
C VAL A 105 7.82 11.91 9.99
N PHE A 106 7.99 12.36 8.74
CA PHE A 106 7.29 11.77 7.60
C PHE A 106 7.79 10.34 7.29
N LEU A 107 9.07 10.05 7.51
CA LEU A 107 9.62 8.69 7.38
C LEU A 107 9.07 7.76 8.46
N ALA A 108 9.00 8.22 9.71
CA ALA A 108 8.36 7.47 10.80
C ALA A 108 6.88 7.17 10.50
N MET A 109 6.14 8.17 10.01
CA MET A 109 4.74 8.00 9.60
C MET A 109 4.62 7.02 8.42
N SER A 110 5.55 7.04 7.46
CA SER A 110 5.57 6.12 6.32
C SER A 110 5.77 4.68 6.75
N VAL A 111 6.69 4.43 7.70
CA VAL A 111 6.90 3.10 8.30
C VAL A 111 5.63 2.63 9.00
N TYR A 112 4.99 3.51 9.78
CA TYR A 112 3.71 3.19 10.42
C TYR A 112 2.62 2.83 9.42
N LEU A 113 2.45 3.62 8.35
CA LEU A 113 1.48 3.35 7.28
C LEU A 113 1.77 2.04 6.55
N ALA A 114 3.03 1.69 6.30
CA ALA A 114 3.41 0.42 5.70
C ALA A 114 3.00 -0.77 6.59
N ILE A 115 3.22 -0.68 7.91
CA ILE A 115 2.80 -1.71 8.88
C ILE A 115 1.27 -1.80 8.91
N ALA A 116 0.57 -0.66 8.98
CA ALA A 116 -0.89 -0.61 8.97
C ALA A 116 -1.48 -1.24 7.70
N TYR A 117 -0.89 -0.95 6.54
CA TYR A 117 -1.27 -1.53 5.26
C TYR A 117 -1.12 -3.06 5.26
N ILE A 118 0.02 -3.58 5.72
CA ILE A 118 0.25 -5.03 5.83
C ILE A 118 -0.81 -5.67 6.73
N ARG A 119 -1.10 -5.07 7.89
CA ARG A 119 -2.10 -5.56 8.85
C ARG A 119 -3.50 -5.56 8.25
N ALA A 120 -3.91 -4.48 7.61
CA ALA A 120 -5.21 -4.36 6.95
C ALA A 120 -5.40 -5.45 5.89
N ARG A 121 -4.35 -5.73 5.11
CA ARG A 121 -4.39 -6.77 4.07
C ARG A 121 -4.49 -8.18 4.65
N ILE A 122 -3.78 -8.48 5.73
CA ILE A 122 -3.88 -9.78 6.42
C ILE A 122 -5.31 -9.97 6.94
N THR A 123 -5.84 -8.95 7.62
CA THR A 123 -7.20 -8.96 8.16
C THR A 123 -8.23 -9.18 7.05
N TYR A 124 -8.10 -8.46 5.93
CA TYR A 124 -8.99 -8.63 4.77
C TYR A 124 -8.96 -10.05 4.20
N LYS A 125 -7.77 -10.68 4.13
CA LYS A 125 -7.65 -12.07 3.68
C LYS A 125 -8.29 -13.06 4.66
N GLN A 126 -8.15 -12.83 5.96
CA GLN A 126 -8.79 -13.65 6.98
C GLN A 126 -10.32 -13.53 6.90
N VAL A 127 -10.85 -12.31 6.79
CA VAL A 127 -12.30 -12.08 6.65
C VAL A 127 -12.83 -12.74 5.37
N LYS A 128 -12.17 -12.54 4.23
CA LYS A 128 -12.58 -13.16 2.95
C LYS A 128 -12.43 -14.69 2.96
N GLY A 129 -11.42 -15.22 3.65
CA GLY A 129 -11.23 -16.66 3.84
C GLY A 129 -12.32 -17.27 4.71
N ASN A 130 -12.66 -16.60 5.82
CA ASN A 130 -13.76 -17.00 6.70
C ASN A 130 -15.10 -16.91 5.98
N GLN A 131 -15.34 -15.88 5.15
CA GLN A 131 -16.54 -15.79 4.32
C GLN A 131 -16.65 -16.98 3.35
N ARG A 132 -15.55 -17.41 2.71
CA ARG A 132 -15.56 -18.61 1.85
C ARG A 132 -15.89 -19.92 2.59
N HIS A 133 -15.51 -20.04 3.86
CA HIS A 133 -15.83 -21.21 4.68
C HIS A 133 -17.21 -21.10 5.36
N ASN A 134 -17.78 -19.89 5.41
CA ASN A 134 -19.07 -19.60 6.04
C ASN A 134 -20.20 -19.39 5.01
N GLU A 135 -19.88 -19.46 3.70
CA GLU A 135 -20.89 -19.57 2.62
C GLU A 135 -21.62 -20.92 2.69
N THR A 136 -20.93 -21.96 3.15
CA THR A 136 -21.54 -23.22 3.61
C THR A 136 -22.12 -23.01 5.00
N TRP A 137 -23.39 -22.65 5.08
CA TRP A 137 -24.14 -22.90 6.30
C TRP A 137 -24.24 -24.42 6.47
N HIS A 138 -23.64 -24.97 7.53
CA HIS A 138 -24.00 -26.28 8.01
C HIS A 138 -25.38 -26.19 8.64
N VAL A 139 -26.41 -26.32 7.81
CA VAL A 139 -27.79 -26.49 8.29
C VAL A 139 -28.01 -27.97 8.47
N THR A 140 -28.30 -28.39 9.68
CA THR A 140 -28.67 -29.77 9.99
C THR A 140 -30.03 -30.07 9.33
N LYS A 141 -30.31 -31.30 8.89
CA LYS A 141 -31.63 -31.66 8.30
C LYS A 141 -32.82 -31.20 9.15
N LYS A 142 -32.68 -31.24 10.48
CA LYS A 142 -33.68 -30.79 11.44
C LYS A 142 -33.94 -29.27 11.39
N GLU A 143 -32.89 -28.47 11.21
CA GLU A 143 -32.98 -27.01 11.12
C GLU A 143 -33.61 -26.57 9.79
N ILE A 144 -33.39 -27.33 8.70
CA ILE A 144 -34.09 -27.12 7.41
C ILE A 144 -35.60 -27.34 7.58
N GLU A 145 -36.01 -28.43 8.24
CA GLU A 145 -37.43 -28.72 8.49
C GLU A 145 -38.10 -27.69 9.41
N GLU A 146 -37.37 -27.14 10.38
CA GLU A 146 -37.87 -26.07 11.26
C GLU A 146 -37.99 -24.73 10.49
N MET A 147 -37.06 -24.45 9.58
CA MET A 147 -37.12 -23.26 8.71
C MET A 147 -38.28 -23.33 7.70
N GLU A 148 -38.57 -24.50 7.11
CA GLU A 148 -39.72 -24.69 6.20
C GLU A 148 -41.08 -24.56 6.90
N LYS A 149 -41.13 -24.84 8.21
CA LYS A 149 -42.35 -24.72 9.04
C LYS A 149 -42.53 -23.33 9.64
N SER A 150 -41.50 -22.49 9.62
CA SER A 150 -41.55 -21.13 10.16
C SER A 150 -42.32 -20.21 9.20
N PRO A 151 -43.21 -19.32 9.70
CA PRO A 151 -43.89 -18.31 8.88
C PRO A 151 -42.96 -17.19 8.38
N ASP A 152 -41.68 -17.20 8.77
CA ASP A 152 -40.70 -16.18 8.41
C ASP A 152 -40.16 -16.38 6.99
N ILE A 153 -40.09 -15.29 6.21
CA ILE A 153 -39.54 -15.29 4.85
C ILE A 153 -38.00 -15.23 4.94
N TYR A 154 -37.34 -16.36 4.69
CA TYR A 154 -35.88 -16.40 4.55
C TYR A 154 -35.49 -16.16 3.08
N ILE A 155 -34.84 -15.03 2.80
CA ILE A 155 -34.31 -14.73 1.45
C ILE A 155 -32.99 -15.48 1.27
N ASN A 156 -33.03 -16.58 0.52
CA ASN A 156 -31.85 -17.39 0.21
C ASN A 156 -31.06 -16.77 -0.96
N LEU A 157 -30.12 -15.88 -0.65
CA LEU A 157 -29.23 -15.28 -1.64
C LEU A 157 -28.09 -16.25 -1.98
N GLY A 158 -28.35 -17.14 -2.94
CA GLY A 158 -27.36 -17.94 -3.67
C GLY A 158 -26.62 -18.99 -2.83
N LYS A 159 -27.04 -20.26 -2.88
CA LYS A 159 -26.28 -21.39 -2.29
C LYS A 159 -26.32 -22.65 -3.17
N TYR A 160 -25.13 -23.19 -3.43
CA TYR A 160 -24.92 -24.59 -3.77
C TYR A 160 -24.92 -25.39 -2.45
N HIS A 161 -25.71 -26.46 -2.38
CA HIS A 161 -25.69 -27.41 -1.27
C HIS A 161 -24.84 -28.62 -1.68
N GLU A 162 -23.71 -28.87 -1.01
CA GLU A 162 -23.03 -30.16 -1.11
C GLU A 162 -23.72 -31.13 -0.15
N THR A 163 -24.43 -32.10 -0.71
CA THR A 163 -25.01 -33.21 0.04
C THR A 163 -23.89 -34.17 0.43
N THR A 164 -23.48 -34.15 1.70
CA THR A 164 -22.63 -35.21 2.25
C THR A 164 -23.51 -36.43 2.49
N ASN A 165 -23.36 -37.47 1.68
CA ASN A 165 -23.99 -38.76 1.91
C ASN A 165 -23.14 -39.53 2.93
N ASP A 166 -23.51 -39.43 4.20
CA ASP A 166 -23.20 -40.45 5.21
C ASP A 166 -24.37 -41.45 5.29
#